data_AF-A0A075MTQ2-F1
#
_entry.id   AF-A0A075MTQ2-F1
#
_cell.length_a   1.000
_cell.length_b   1.000
_cell.length_c   1.000
_cell.angle_alpha   90.00
_cell.angle_beta   90.00
_cell.angle_gamma   90.00
#
_symmetry.space_group_name_H-M   'P 1'
#
loop_
_entity.id
_entity.type
_entity.pdbx_description
1 polymer ?
#
loop_
_entity_poly.entity_id
_entity_poly.type
_entity_poly.pdbx_seq_one_letter_code
_entity_poly.pdbx_strand_id
1 'polypeptide(L)'
;MSSQNNNNNYIAELVDSLHGLIESRQAPADVAIAGLISTAGEIALGMAVARPEHKEAYLKAFNSAVEQVRRQLRKELKSRGLLS
;
A
#
# COMPACT_ATOMS: atom_id res chain seq x y z
N MET A 1 -2.17 -17.34 21.78
CA MET A 1 -2.28 -17.19 20.32
C MET A 1 -3.33 -16.11 20.07
N SER A 2 -2.96 -14.83 20.00
CA SER A 2 -3.98 -13.75 19.95
C SER A 2 -3.52 -12.42 19.37
N SER A 3 -2.20 -12.14 19.28
CA SER A 3 -1.73 -10.85 18.75
C SER A 3 -1.75 -10.76 17.22
N GLN A 4 -1.76 -11.88 16.50
CA GLN A 4 -1.77 -11.91 15.03
C GLN A 4 -3.13 -11.44 14.45
N ASN A 5 -4.23 -11.70 15.17
CA ASN A 5 -5.59 -11.42 14.69
C ASN A 5 -5.94 -9.92 14.75
N ASN A 6 -5.41 -9.19 15.75
CA ASN A 6 -5.66 -7.76 15.89
C ASN A 6 -4.91 -6.91 14.86
N ASN A 7 -3.69 -7.32 14.48
CA ASN A 7 -2.90 -6.59 13.49
C ASN A 7 -3.48 -6.72 12.07
N ASN A 8 -4.02 -7.89 11.73
CA ASN A 8 -4.65 -8.10 10.42
C ASN A 8 -5.94 -7.26 10.28
N ASN A 9 -6.75 -7.16 11.33
CA ASN A 9 -7.94 -6.31 11.33
C ASN A 9 -7.59 -4.83 11.24
N TYR A 10 -6.56 -4.37 11.95
CA TYR A 10 -6.12 -2.97 11.89
C TYR A 10 -5.61 -2.56 10.50
N ILE A 11 -4.86 -3.45 9.83
CA ILE A 11 -4.41 -3.20 8.46
C ILE A 11 -5.59 -3.19 7.49
N ALA A 12 -6.56 -4.09 7.65
CA ALA A 12 -7.77 -4.09 6.83
C ALA A 12 -8.59 -2.81 6.98
N GLU A 13 -8.82 -2.35 8.21
CA GLU A 13 -9.52 -1.08 8.49
C GLU A 13 -8.78 0.14 7.93
N LEU A 14 -7.45 0.14 7.97
CA LEU A 14 -6.62 1.16 7.33
C LEU A 14 -6.78 1.15 5.81
N VAL A 15 -6.75 -0.02 5.19
CA VAL A 15 -6.94 -0.18 3.74
C VAL A 15 -8.33 0.28 3.32
N ASP A 16 -9.38 -0.09 4.06
CA ASP A 16 -10.76 0.33 3.81
C ASP A 16 -10.93 1.84 3.97
N SER A 17 -10.31 2.44 5.01
CA SER A 17 -10.32 3.89 5.21
C SER A 17 -9.61 4.64 4.08
N LEU A 18 -8.51 4.08 3.58
CA LEU A 18 -7.78 4.61 2.43
C LEU A 18 -8.61 4.50 1.15
N HIS A 19 -9.32 3.39 0.96
CA HIS A 19 -10.28 3.21 -0.14
C HIS A 19 -11.38 4.28 -0.10
N GLY A 20 -11.99 4.52 1.06
CA GLY A 20 -13.01 5.56 1.23
C GLY A 20 -12.47 6.98 0.99
N LEU A 21 -11.20 7.24 1.31
CA LEU A 21 -10.54 8.53 1.01
C LEU A 21 -10.29 8.74 -0.49
N ILE A 22 -9.97 7.68 -1.23
CA ILE A 22 -9.84 7.74 -2.69
C ILE A 22 -11.20 8.00 -3.34
N GLU A 23 -12.23 7.27 -2.91
CA GLU A 23 -13.59 7.45 -3.44
C GLU A 23 -14.15 8.84 -3.13
N SER A 24 -13.88 9.38 -1.93
CA SER A 24 -14.42 10.68 -1.50
C SER A 24 -13.70 11.90 -2.08
N ARG A 25 -12.41 11.81 -2.44
CA ARG A 25 -11.64 12.99 -2.89
C ARG A 25 -11.90 13.43 -4.32
N GLN A 26 -12.64 12.67 -5.14
CA GLN A 26 -12.74 12.90 -6.60
C GLN A 26 -11.37 13.12 -7.27
N ALA A 27 -10.30 12.67 -6.62
CA ALA A 27 -8.95 12.87 -7.11
C ALA A 27 -8.74 11.92 -8.28
N PRO A 28 -8.04 12.36 -9.34
CA PRO A 28 -7.57 11.45 -10.36
C PRO A 28 -6.90 10.23 -9.71
N ALA A 29 -7.28 9.02 -10.12
CA ALA A 29 -6.90 7.78 -9.45
C ALA A 29 -5.38 7.61 -9.29
N ASP A 30 -4.61 8.19 -10.22
CA ASP A 30 -3.16 8.32 -10.21
C ASP A 30 -2.63 9.14 -9.02
N VAL A 31 -3.26 10.26 -8.67
CA VAL A 31 -2.90 11.09 -7.51
C VAL A 31 -3.22 10.35 -6.20
N ALA A 32 -4.36 9.67 -6.16
CA ALA A 32 -4.76 8.83 -5.04
C ALA A 32 -3.77 7.68 -4.78
N ILE A 33 -3.40 6.93 -5.83
CA ILE A 33 -2.43 5.83 -5.74
C ILE A 33 -1.05 6.34 -5.30
N ALA A 34 -0.59 7.47 -5.84
CA ALA A 34 0.68 8.07 -5.45
C ALA A 34 0.69 8.47 -3.97
N GLY A 35 -0.41 9.05 -3.48
CA GLY A 35 -0.58 9.38 -2.07
C GLY A 35 -0.52 8.15 -1.15
N LEU A 36 -1.23 7.08 -1.51
CA LEU A 36 -1.21 5.83 -0.74
C LEU A 36 0.18 5.19 -0.67
N ILE A 37 0.89 5.13 -1.80
CA ILE A 37 2.25 4.57 -1.84
C ILE A 37 3.19 5.41 -0.96
N SER A 38 3.06 6.74 -0.98
CA SER A 38 3.87 7.64 -0.15
C SER A 38 3.61 7.39 1.35
N THR A 39 2.36 7.38 1.79
CA THR A 39 1.99 7.12 3.19
C THR A 39 2.46 5.75 3.65
N ALA A 40 2.28 4.70 2.84
CA ALA A 40 2.76 3.36 3.17
C ALA A 40 4.30 3.31 3.27
N GLY A 41 5.01 4.08 2.44
CA GLY A 41 6.47 4.21 2.51
C GLY A 41 6.94 4.89 3.79
N GLU A 42 6.28 5.98 4.19
CA GLU A 42 6.54 6.69 5.46
C GLU A 42 6.33 5.79 6.68
N ILE A 43 5.25 4.99 6.70
CA ILE A 43 4.98 4.02 7.77
C ILE A 43 6.08 2.95 7.80
N ALA A 44 6.47 2.39 6.65
CA ALA A 44 7.53 1.39 6.57
C ALA A 44 8.87 1.94 7.06
N LEU A 45 9.20 3.18 6.72
CA LEU A 45 10.39 3.89 7.20
C LEU A 45 10.31 4.15 8.71
N GLY A 46 9.18 4.61 9.22
CA GLY A 46 8.95 4.81 10.65
C GLY A 46 9.14 3.53 11.45
N MET A 47 8.59 2.41 10.97
CA MET A 47 8.79 1.10 11.59
C MET A 47 10.25 0.63 11.50
N ALA A 48 10.93 0.89 10.39
CA ALA A 48 12.35 0.58 10.22
C ALA A 48 13.27 1.38 11.14
N VAL A 49 12.92 2.64 11.44
CA VAL A 49 13.63 3.48 12.41
C VAL A 49 13.35 3.01 13.84
N ALA A 50 12.10 2.68 14.15
CA ALA A 50 11.69 2.22 15.48
C ALA A 50 12.24 0.82 15.83
N ARG A 51 12.43 -0.05 14.84
CA ARG A 51 12.96 -1.42 14.98
C ARG A 51 14.00 -1.73 13.90
N PRO A 52 15.24 -1.24 14.07
CA PRO A 52 16.31 -1.39 13.08
C PRO A 52 16.60 -2.84 12.71
N GLU A 53 16.46 -3.76 13.66
CA GLU A 53 16.62 -5.21 13.49
C GLU A 53 15.63 -5.83 12.49
N HIS A 54 14.53 -5.13 12.17
CA HIS A 54 13.51 -5.57 11.22
C HIS A 54 13.43 -4.66 9.99
N LYS A 55 14.32 -3.68 9.86
CA LYS A 55 14.36 -2.73 8.75
C LYS A 55 14.30 -3.42 7.38
N GLU A 56 15.14 -4.41 7.15
CA GLU A 56 15.16 -5.12 5.87
C GLU A 56 13.84 -5.85 5.59
N ALA A 57 13.23 -6.44 6.61
CA ALA A 57 11.95 -7.13 6.48
C ALA A 57 10.82 -6.14 6.12
N TYR A 58 10.77 -4.97 6.76
CA TYR A 58 9.77 -3.94 6.46
C TYR A 58 9.95 -3.35 5.06
N LEU A 59 11.19 -3.01 4.68
CA LEU A 59 11.48 -2.49 3.34
C LEU A 59 11.19 -3.53 2.25
N LYS A 60 11.53 -4.80 2.48
CA LYS A 60 11.23 -5.89 1.56
C LYS A 60 9.72 -6.11 1.39
N ALA A 61 8.96 -6.06 2.49
CA ALA A 61 7.50 -6.15 2.46
C ALA A 61 6.89 -4.99 1.66
N PHE A 62 7.32 -3.75 1.94
CA PHE A 62 6.87 -2.57 1.21
C PHE A 62 7.18 -2.67 -0.30
N ASN A 63 8.44 -2.95 -0.66
CA ASN A 63 8.84 -3.08 -2.07
C ASN A 63 8.08 -4.19 -2.81
N SER A 64 7.82 -5.31 -2.15
CA SER A 64 7.04 -6.40 -2.73
C SER A 64 5.59 -5.99 -2.99
N ALA A 65 4.98 -5.25 -2.07
CA ALA A 65 3.62 -4.73 -2.22
C ALA A 65 3.54 -3.69 -3.37
N VAL A 66 4.49 -2.77 -3.45
CA VAL A 66 4.55 -1.77 -4.55
C VAL A 66 4.69 -2.46 -5.92
N GLU A 67 5.54 -3.48 -6.03
CA GLU A 67 5.67 -4.24 -7.28
C GLU A 67 4.42 -5.05 -7.63
N GLN A 68 3.68 -5.58 -6.65
CA GLN A 68 2.40 -6.23 -6.90
C GLN A 68 1.35 -5.24 -7.43
N VAL A 69 1.23 -4.07 -6.80
CA VAL A 69 0.34 -2.99 -7.25
C VAL A 69 0.70 -2.56 -8.68
N ARG A 70 1.99 -2.36 -8.97
CA ARG A 70 2.47 -2.02 -10.31
C ARG A 70 2.11 -3.08 -11.36
N ARG A 71 2.25 -4.36 -11.03
CA ARG A 71 1.88 -5.48 -11.92
C ARG A 71 0.38 -5.54 -12.16
N GLN A 72 -0.43 -5.36 -11.11
CA GLN A 72 -1.90 -5.35 -11.24
C GLN A 72 -2.35 -4.15 -12.08
N LEU A 73 -1.83 -2.95 -11.81
CA LEU A 73 -2.12 -1.75 -12.59
C LEU A 73 -1.74 -1.95 -14.07
N ARG A 74 -0.56 -2.52 -14.35
CA ARG A 74 -0.16 -2.79 -15.74
C ARG A 74 -1.09 -3.79 -16.43
N LYS A 75 -1.55 -4.84 -15.73
CA LYS A 75 -2.52 -5.80 -16.27
C LYS A 75 -3.85 -5.12 -16.58
N GLU A 76 -4.33 -4.27 -15.68
CA GLU A 76 -5.58 -3.53 -15.84
C GLU A 76 -5.50 -2.51 -16.99
N LEU A 77 -4.37 -1.81 -17.13
CA LEU A 77 -4.19 -0.87 -18.24
C LEU A 77 -4.09 -1.61 -19.58
N LYS A 78 -3.48 -2.81 -19.61
CA LYS A 78 -3.47 -3.68 -20.79
C LYS A 78 -4.86 -4.20 -21.14
N SER A 79 -5.66 -4.65 -20.15
CA SER A 79 -7.02 -5.14 -20.39
C SER A 79 -7.94 -4.04 -20.93
N ARG A 80 -7.68 -2.78 -20.55
CA ARG A 80 -8.36 -1.58 -21.05
C ARG A 80 -7.83 -1.06 -22.39
N GLY A 81 -6.78 -1.67 -22.97
CA GLY A 81 -6.16 -1.21 -24.21
C GLY A 81 -5.37 0.11 -24.09
N LEU A 82 -5.08 0.56 -22.86
CA LEU A 82 -4.37 1.80 -22.57
C LEU A 82 -2.84 1.62 -22.52
N LEU A 83 -2.37 0.37 -22.62
CA LEU A 83 -0.96 0.00 -22.62
C LEU A 83 -0.73 -1.09 -23.66
N SER A 84 0.12 -0.79 -24.64
CA SER A 84 0.61 -1.74 -25.67
C SER A 84 1.64 -2.72 -25.09
#